data_AF-F9DUJ7-F1
#
_entry.id   AF-F9DUJ7-F1
#
_cell.length_a   1.000
_cell.length_b   1.000
_cell.length_c   1.000
_cell.angle_alpha   90.00
_cell.angle_beta   90.00
_cell.angle_gamma   90.00
#
_symmetry.space_group_name_H-M   'P 1'
#
loop_
_entity.id
_entity.type
_entity.pdbx_description
1 polymer ?
#
loop_
_entity_poly.entity_id
_entity_poly.type
_entity_poly.pdbx_seq_one_letter_code
_entity_poly.pdbx_strand_id
1 'polypeptide(L)'
;MSRKLVTAIREQSIPLKDPIAFDQLLQKAGDAQVVLIGEASHGTSEFYQLRAEFSKRLIQEKGFSAIAIEGDWPSVQAVNNYVKGYESAQENLRDLLIRSFSRWPSWMWANTEIESFARWLQEVNQLRAPQQKVGFYGIDLYSLYESIDEVLGFLESNDSYGVDLELAKKAFSCFEPYNRMPEHYALSSAHFTDECIGEVTNLLQSIRSNEERYPHAHEQDLNLEMNALVAKNAEAYYRAMLQDDALSWNIRDTHMTEAIKEIHNYYGKDTKLIVWEHNTHIG
;
A
#
# COMPACT_ATOMS: atom_id res chain seq x y z
N MET A 1 -13.48 31.20 -16.30
CA MET A 1 -12.19 31.82 -15.86
C MET A 1 -11.91 33.06 -16.71
N SER A 2 -11.47 34.16 -16.11
CA SER A 2 -11.15 35.38 -16.87
C SER A 2 -9.92 35.15 -17.76
N ARG A 3 -9.85 35.80 -18.94
CA ARG A 3 -8.67 35.73 -19.83
C ARG A 3 -7.36 36.04 -19.10
N LYS A 4 -7.41 36.91 -18.09
CA LYS A 4 -6.27 37.25 -17.23
C LYS A 4 -5.73 36.05 -16.44
N LEU A 5 -6.61 35.19 -15.91
CA LEU A 5 -6.19 34.01 -15.14
C LEU A 5 -5.49 32.98 -16.03
N VAL A 6 -6.03 32.73 -17.23
CA VAL A 6 -5.42 31.79 -18.19
C VAL A 6 -4.04 32.27 -18.62
N THR A 7 -3.87 33.57 -18.87
CA THR A 7 -2.56 34.16 -19.18
C THR A 7 -1.59 33.98 -18.02
N ALA A 8 -2.00 34.30 -16.78
CA ALA A 8 -1.16 34.13 -15.61
C ALA A 8 -0.71 32.66 -15.41
N ILE A 9 -1.62 31.69 -15.58
CA ILE A 9 -1.28 30.26 -15.51
C ILE A 9 -0.24 29.91 -16.58
N ARG A 10 -0.41 30.37 -17.83
CA ARG A 10 0.52 30.08 -18.92
C ARG A 10 1.90 30.67 -18.67
N GLU A 11 1.97 31.90 -18.17
CA GLU A 11 3.23 32.60 -17.87
C GLU A 11 3.99 31.98 -16.69
N GLN A 12 3.29 31.36 -15.75
CA GLN A 12 3.88 30.72 -14.56
C GLN A 12 4.01 29.19 -14.69
N SER A 13 3.46 28.59 -15.75
CA SER A 13 3.53 27.15 -15.99
C SER A 13 4.89 26.72 -16.51
N ILE A 14 5.35 25.56 -16.05
CA ILE A 14 6.58 24.92 -16.54
C ILE A 14 6.14 23.75 -17.44
N PRO A 15 6.49 23.75 -18.74
CA PRO A 15 6.14 22.64 -19.62
C PRO A 15 6.86 21.36 -19.19
N LEU A 16 6.11 20.29 -18.90
CA LEU A 16 6.69 18.99 -18.48
C LEU A 16 7.57 18.30 -19.55
N LYS A 17 7.50 18.74 -20.81
CA LYS A 17 8.38 18.28 -21.89
C LYS A 17 9.79 18.86 -21.80
N ASP A 18 9.99 19.90 -20.99
CA ASP A 18 11.29 20.50 -20.75
C ASP A 18 12.07 19.62 -19.74
N PRO A 19 13.30 19.18 -20.05
CA PRO A 19 14.15 18.46 -19.10
C PRO A 19 14.29 19.16 -17.73
N ILE A 20 14.23 20.49 -17.71
CA ILE A 20 14.36 21.31 -16.49
C ILE A 20 13.12 21.19 -15.59
N ALA A 21 11.97 20.75 -16.11
CA ALA A 21 10.73 20.68 -15.33
C ALA A 21 10.87 19.77 -14.09
N PHE A 22 11.44 18.59 -14.26
CA PHE A 22 11.70 17.68 -13.14
C PHE A 22 12.75 18.22 -12.17
N ASP A 23 13.77 18.94 -12.66
CA ASP A 23 14.76 19.59 -11.80
C ASP A 23 14.09 20.62 -10.87
N GLN A 24 13.15 21.41 -11.40
CA GLN A 24 12.39 22.38 -10.61
C GLN A 24 11.43 21.71 -9.63
N LEU A 25 10.79 20.59 -10.02
CA LEU A 25 9.96 19.80 -9.11
C LEU A 25 10.79 19.20 -7.97
N LEU A 26 11.97 18.66 -8.26
CA LEU A 26 12.91 18.17 -7.25
C LEU A 26 13.41 19.28 -6.33
N GLN A 27 13.64 20.49 -6.86
CA GLN A 27 13.99 21.64 -6.05
C GLN A 27 12.85 22.03 -5.11
N LYS A 28 11.60 22.00 -5.59
CA LYS A 28 10.40 22.27 -4.78
C LYS A 28 10.14 21.21 -3.72
N ALA A 29 10.40 19.93 -4.02
CA ALA A 29 10.35 18.86 -3.04
C ALA A 29 11.36 19.09 -1.90
N GLY A 30 12.47 19.79 -2.18
CA GLY A 30 13.41 20.26 -1.17
C GLY A 30 13.96 19.12 -0.30
N ASP A 31 13.76 19.26 1.01
CA ASP A 31 14.12 18.29 2.05
C ASP A 31 12.91 17.55 2.63
N ALA A 32 11.77 17.56 1.91
CA ALA A 32 10.56 16.86 2.35
C ALA A 32 10.86 15.37 2.58
N GLN A 33 10.34 14.85 3.70
CA GLN A 33 10.40 13.42 4.01
C GLN A 33 9.30 12.64 3.29
N VAL A 34 8.17 13.27 3.02
CA VAL A 34 7.06 12.64 2.31
C VAL A 34 6.68 13.49 1.11
N VAL A 35 6.59 12.89 -0.07
CA VAL A 35 6.11 13.53 -1.30
C VAL A 35 4.89 12.76 -1.78
N LEU A 36 3.73 13.43 -1.76
CA LEU A 36 2.47 12.90 -2.25
C LEU A 36 2.33 13.25 -3.74
N ILE A 37 2.11 12.25 -4.59
CA ILE A 37 1.99 12.42 -6.05
C ILE A 37 0.63 11.88 -6.51
N GLY A 38 -0.22 12.83 -6.86
CA GLY A 38 -1.63 12.58 -7.20
C GLY A 38 -1.88 12.18 -8.64
N GLU A 39 -3.05 11.61 -8.88
CA GLU A 39 -3.63 11.49 -10.22
C GLU A 39 -5.10 11.92 -10.25
N ALA A 40 -5.54 12.44 -11.40
CA ALA A 40 -6.91 12.92 -11.58
C ALA A 40 -7.89 11.83 -12.04
N SER A 41 -7.37 10.67 -12.44
CA SER A 41 -8.15 9.48 -12.79
C SER A 41 -7.26 8.25 -12.79
N HIS A 42 -7.79 7.13 -12.31
CA HIS A 42 -7.13 5.86 -12.51
C HIS A 42 -7.17 5.44 -13.99
N GLY A 43 -6.11 4.78 -14.46
CA GLY A 43 -6.04 4.18 -15.80
C GLY A 43 -5.56 5.11 -16.92
N THR A 44 -5.14 6.34 -16.61
CA THR A 44 -4.50 7.24 -17.60
C THR A 44 -3.00 6.97 -17.66
N SER A 45 -2.53 6.41 -18.78
CA SER A 45 -1.13 6.05 -19.01
C SER A 45 -0.14 7.18 -18.65
N GLU A 46 -0.43 8.42 -19.05
CA GLU A 46 0.44 9.57 -18.82
C GLU A 46 0.60 9.89 -17.33
N PHE A 47 -0.41 9.63 -16.48
CA PHE A 47 -0.27 9.83 -15.04
C PHE A 47 0.68 8.80 -14.43
N TYR A 48 0.57 7.53 -14.79
CA TYR A 48 1.54 6.51 -14.35
C TYR A 48 2.97 6.83 -14.82
N GLN A 49 3.14 7.22 -16.08
CA GLN A 49 4.45 7.56 -16.63
C GLN A 49 5.08 8.74 -15.89
N LEU A 50 4.33 9.83 -15.65
CA LEU A 50 4.84 11.00 -14.95
C LEU A 50 5.15 10.70 -13.46
N ARG A 51 4.28 9.96 -12.77
CA ARG A 51 4.53 9.50 -11.39
C ARG A 51 5.78 8.64 -11.31
N ALA A 52 5.94 7.70 -12.24
CA ALA A 52 7.11 6.84 -12.34
C ALA A 52 8.38 7.66 -12.56
N GLU A 53 8.44 8.52 -13.58
CA GLU A 53 9.63 9.33 -13.89
C GLU A 53 10.00 10.27 -12.73
N PHE A 54 9.03 10.90 -12.08
CA PHE A 54 9.34 11.74 -10.92
C PHE A 54 9.89 10.91 -9.76
N SER A 55 9.31 9.72 -9.53
CA SER A 55 9.74 8.83 -8.46
C SER A 55 11.14 8.28 -8.69
N LYS A 56 11.50 7.97 -9.94
CA LYS A 56 12.87 7.58 -10.31
C LYS A 56 13.88 8.65 -9.89
N ARG A 57 13.60 9.91 -10.25
CA ARG A 57 14.42 11.08 -9.89
C ARG A 57 14.51 11.26 -8.37
N LEU A 58 13.40 11.17 -7.64
CA LEU A 58 13.38 11.26 -6.17
C LEU A 58 14.23 10.16 -5.51
N ILE A 59 14.16 8.93 -6.01
CA ILE A 59 14.94 7.80 -5.51
C ILE A 59 16.43 7.98 -5.79
N GLN A 60 16.79 8.39 -7.00
CA GLN A 60 18.19 8.46 -7.44
C GLN A 60 18.92 9.69 -6.89
N GLU A 61 18.23 10.83 -6.76
CA GLU A 61 18.87 12.12 -6.44
C GLU A 61 18.55 12.65 -5.05
N LYS A 62 17.42 12.23 -4.45
CA LYS A 62 16.96 12.76 -3.15
C LYS A 62 16.94 11.73 -2.02
N GLY A 63 17.27 10.47 -2.33
CA GLY A 63 17.42 9.40 -1.34
C GLY A 63 16.08 8.82 -0.85
N PHE A 64 15.02 8.92 -1.65
CA PHE A 64 13.75 8.26 -1.32
C PHE A 64 13.93 6.73 -1.28
N SER A 65 13.39 6.13 -0.23
CA SER A 65 13.70 4.75 0.18
C SER A 65 12.48 3.83 0.15
N ALA A 66 11.27 4.35 0.01
CA ALA A 66 10.12 3.54 -0.35
C ALA A 66 9.07 4.35 -1.10
N ILE A 67 8.24 3.61 -1.85
CA ILE A 67 7.03 4.11 -2.48
C ILE A 67 5.85 3.37 -1.86
N ALA A 68 4.83 4.10 -1.45
CA ALA A 68 3.54 3.59 -1.01
C ALA A 68 2.49 3.95 -2.07
N ILE A 69 1.62 3.00 -2.43
CA ILE A 69 0.59 3.21 -3.45
C ILE A 69 -0.81 2.90 -2.89
N GLU A 70 -1.83 3.57 -3.42
CA GLU A 70 -3.26 3.27 -3.22
C GLU A 70 -3.65 1.90 -3.81
N GLY A 71 -3.06 0.85 -3.28
CA GLY A 71 -3.23 -0.52 -3.66
C GLY A 71 -3.16 -1.39 -2.43
N ASP A 72 -3.72 -2.58 -2.55
CA ASP A 72 -3.86 -3.47 -1.40
C ASP A 72 -2.55 -4.08 -0.95
N TRP A 73 -2.37 -4.16 0.36
CA TRP A 73 -1.13 -4.63 0.96
C TRP A 73 -0.66 -5.99 0.40
N PRO A 74 -1.45 -7.10 0.43
CA PRO A 74 -0.97 -8.41 -0.07
C PRO A 74 -0.56 -8.37 -1.55
N SER A 75 -1.36 -7.70 -2.38
CA SER A 75 -1.11 -7.60 -3.83
C SER A 75 0.21 -6.89 -4.11
N VAL A 76 0.45 -5.77 -3.43
CA VAL A 76 1.66 -4.98 -3.63
C VAL A 76 2.86 -5.63 -2.96
N GLN A 77 2.69 -6.36 -1.85
CA GLN A 77 3.76 -7.12 -1.20
C GLN A 77 4.37 -8.18 -2.14
N ALA A 78 3.55 -8.85 -2.96
CA ALA A 78 4.06 -9.77 -3.98
C ALA A 78 4.98 -9.06 -4.99
N VAL A 79 4.65 -7.82 -5.37
CA VAL A 79 5.51 -6.97 -6.21
C VAL A 79 6.74 -6.50 -5.43
N ASN A 80 6.60 -6.18 -4.14
CA ASN A 80 7.70 -5.82 -3.26
C ASN A 80 8.76 -6.93 -3.21
N ASN A 81 8.34 -8.18 -3.00
CA ASN A 81 9.21 -9.35 -3.00
C ASN A 81 9.99 -9.47 -4.32
N TYR A 82 9.32 -9.21 -5.45
CA TYR A 82 9.95 -9.17 -6.77
C TYR A 82 10.99 -8.05 -6.88
N VAL A 83 10.65 -6.81 -6.55
CA VAL A 83 11.58 -5.67 -6.69
C VAL A 83 12.73 -5.71 -5.68
N LYS A 84 12.54 -6.35 -4.53
CA LYS A 84 13.60 -6.61 -3.54
C LYS A 84 14.43 -7.84 -3.90
N GLY A 85 13.93 -8.72 -4.77
CA GLY A 85 14.58 -9.98 -5.15
C GLY A 85 14.63 -10.99 -4.00
N TYR A 86 13.60 -11.03 -3.15
CA TYR A 86 13.48 -12.02 -2.07
C TYR A 86 13.06 -13.40 -2.58
N GLU A 87 12.38 -13.44 -3.72
CA GLU A 87 12.00 -14.68 -4.40
C GLU A 87 12.86 -14.90 -5.64
N SER A 88 13.13 -16.17 -5.96
CA SER A 88 13.85 -16.51 -7.19
C SER A 88 12.98 -16.13 -8.40
N ALA A 89 13.54 -15.36 -9.34
CA ALA A 89 12.87 -14.83 -10.53
C ALA A 89 12.45 -15.91 -11.55
N GLN A 90 11.60 -16.85 -11.13
CA GLN A 90 11.06 -17.91 -11.97
C GLN A 90 9.78 -17.46 -12.69
N GLU A 91 8.99 -16.58 -12.08
CA GLU A 91 7.74 -16.06 -12.67
C GLU A 91 8.01 -14.83 -13.55
N ASN A 92 7.28 -14.72 -14.65
CA ASN A 92 7.25 -13.51 -15.46
C ASN A 92 6.53 -12.38 -14.70
N LEU A 93 7.13 -11.19 -14.64
CA LEU A 93 6.56 -10.03 -13.92
C LEU A 93 5.14 -9.69 -14.36
N ARG A 94 4.79 -9.85 -15.64
CA ARG A 94 3.44 -9.60 -16.13
C ARG A 94 2.42 -10.58 -15.52
N ASP A 95 2.79 -11.85 -15.43
CA ASP A 95 1.92 -12.89 -14.85
C ASP A 95 1.76 -12.67 -13.34
N LEU A 96 2.85 -12.30 -12.65
CA LEU A 96 2.82 -11.87 -11.26
C LEU A 96 1.83 -10.72 -11.06
N LEU A 97 1.92 -9.65 -11.86
CA LEU A 97 1.00 -8.51 -11.75
C LEU A 97 -0.46 -8.90 -11.98
N ILE A 98 -0.75 -9.68 -13.02
CA ILE A 98 -2.12 -10.13 -13.33
C ILE A 98 -2.69 -10.97 -12.18
N ARG A 99 -1.87 -11.86 -11.61
CA ARG A 99 -2.27 -12.72 -10.49
C ARG A 99 -2.49 -11.91 -9.20
N SER A 100 -1.55 -11.03 -8.87
CA SER A 100 -1.58 -10.24 -7.64
C SER A 100 -2.69 -9.19 -7.62
N PHE A 101 -2.98 -8.55 -8.76
CA PHE A 101 -4.02 -7.52 -8.88
C PHE A 101 -5.28 -8.07 -9.55
N SER A 102 -5.85 -9.14 -8.99
CA SER A 102 -7.05 -9.80 -9.54
C SER A 102 -8.38 -9.23 -9.05
N ARG A 103 -8.39 -8.50 -7.93
CA ARG A 103 -9.60 -7.84 -7.37
C ARG A 103 -9.99 -6.57 -8.13
N TRP A 104 -9.03 -5.89 -8.74
CA TRP A 104 -9.24 -4.69 -9.52
C TRP A 104 -9.07 -4.96 -11.02
N PRO A 105 -9.66 -4.14 -11.90
CA PRO A 105 -9.37 -4.23 -13.32
C PRO A 105 -7.87 -4.10 -13.58
N SER A 106 -7.34 -4.94 -14.48
CA SER A 106 -5.90 -5.02 -14.74
C SER A 106 -5.26 -3.69 -15.14
N TRP A 107 -6.02 -2.80 -15.79
CA TRP A 107 -5.53 -1.48 -16.19
C TRP A 107 -5.13 -0.57 -15.01
N MET A 108 -5.60 -0.85 -13.79
CA MET A 108 -5.27 -0.04 -12.62
C MET A 108 -3.84 -0.29 -12.15
N TRP A 109 -3.49 -1.52 -11.76
CA TRP A 109 -2.16 -1.82 -11.22
C TRP A 109 -1.41 -2.94 -11.96
N ALA A 110 -2.06 -3.71 -12.82
CA ALA A 110 -1.44 -4.74 -13.68
C ALA A 110 -1.28 -4.25 -15.14
N ASN A 111 -0.80 -3.02 -15.29
CA ASN A 111 -0.58 -2.37 -16.59
C ASN A 111 0.92 -2.33 -16.97
N THR A 112 1.19 -1.87 -18.19
CA THR A 112 2.55 -1.80 -18.76
C THR A 112 3.47 -0.82 -18.04
N GLU A 113 2.92 0.26 -17.50
CA GLU A 113 3.65 1.31 -16.82
C GLU A 113 4.15 0.82 -15.45
N ILE A 114 3.30 0.11 -14.69
CA ILE A 114 3.69 -0.55 -13.44
C ILE A 114 4.68 -1.68 -13.72
N GLU A 115 4.49 -2.48 -14.78
CA GLU A 115 5.46 -3.50 -15.18
C GLU A 115 6.84 -2.88 -15.45
N SER A 116 6.88 -1.80 -16.24
CA SER A 116 8.13 -1.09 -16.57
C SER A 116 8.79 -0.49 -15.32
N PHE A 117 7.99 0.12 -14.43
CA PHE A 117 8.50 0.74 -13.22
C PHE A 117 9.01 -0.31 -12.22
N ALA A 118 8.29 -1.40 -11.98
CA ALA A 118 8.72 -2.47 -11.08
C ALA A 118 9.99 -3.15 -11.60
N ARG A 119 10.11 -3.36 -12.92
CA ARG A 119 11.35 -3.87 -13.53
C ARG A 119 12.54 -2.93 -13.30
N TRP A 120 12.35 -1.63 -13.55
CA TRP A 120 13.38 -0.63 -13.28
C TRP A 120 13.77 -0.59 -11.79
N LEU A 121 12.79 -0.68 -10.89
CA LEU A 121 13.03 -0.65 -9.44
C LEU A 121 13.83 -1.87 -8.99
N GLN A 122 13.52 -3.04 -9.56
CA GLN A 122 14.26 -4.28 -9.34
C GLN A 122 15.71 -4.17 -9.79
N GLU A 123 15.97 -3.62 -10.99
CA GLU A 123 17.33 -3.37 -11.50
C GLU A 123 18.11 -2.41 -10.58
N VAL A 124 17.47 -1.34 -10.10
CA VAL A 124 18.08 -0.40 -9.15
C VAL A 124 18.40 -1.10 -7.82
N ASN A 125 17.50 -1.94 -7.32
CA ASN A 125 17.67 -2.65 -6.05
C ASN A 125 18.74 -3.75 -6.10
N GLN A 126 18.98 -4.36 -7.26
CA GLN A 126 20.08 -5.32 -7.43
C GLN A 126 21.46 -4.69 -7.20
N LEU A 127 21.59 -3.39 -7.45
CA LEU A 127 22.83 -2.64 -7.26
C LEU A 127 23.00 -2.10 -5.84
N ARG A 128 22.00 -2.28 -4.96
CA ARG A 128 21.98 -1.76 -3.59
C ARG A 128 22.24 -2.86 -2.57
N ALA A 129 22.85 -2.49 -1.45
CA ALA A 129 22.95 -3.37 -0.30
C ALA A 129 21.54 -3.71 0.22
N PRO A 130 21.31 -4.90 0.83
CA PRO A 130 19.99 -5.34 1.26
C PRO A 130 19.18 -4.30 2.05
N GLN A 131 19.82 -3.61 2.99
CA GLN A 131 19.24 -2.58 3.84
C GLN A 131 18.97 -1.22 3.15
N GLN A 132 19.46 -1.03 1.93
CA GLN A 132 19.29 0.20 1.14
C GLN A 132 18.30 0.02 -0.02
N LYS A 133 17.81 -1.20 -0.23
CA LYS A 133 16.84 -1.50 -1.30
C LYS A 133 15.56 -0.73 -1.04
N VAL A 134 15.05 -0.10 -2.10
CA VAL A 134 13.82 0.69 -2.09
C VAL A 134 12.61 -0.22 -2.05
N GLY A 135 11.71 0.00 -1.09
CA GLY A 135 10.47 -0.75 -0.96
C GLY A 135 9.33 -0.25 -1.84
N PHE A 136 8.39 -1.13 -2.14
CA PHE A 136 7.17 -0.83 -2.89
C PHE A 136 5.98 -1.42 -2.13
N TYR A 137 5.14 -0.58 -1.54
CA TYR A 137 4.13 -1.00 -0.56
C TYR A 137 2.73 -0.57 -0.96
N GLY A 138 1.74 -1.41 -0.66
CA GLY A 138 0.34 -1.03 -0.68
C GLY A 138 -0.02 -0.36 0.62
N ILE A 139 -1.00 0.55 0.61
CA ILE A 139 -1.50 1.19 1.85
C ILE A 139 -3.01 1.16 1.96
N ASP A 140 -3.71 0.54 1.00
CA ASP A 140 -5.17 0.43 1.00
C ASP A 140 -5.66 -0.78 1.79
N LEU A 141 -6.93 -0.75 2.20
CA LEU A 141 -7.51 -1.68 3.18
C LEU A 141 -8.57 -2.64 2.63
N TYR A 142 -8.87 -2.61 1.34
CA TYR A 142 -9.98 -3.41 0.81
C TYR A 142 -9.74 -4.93 0.92
N SER A 143 -8.49 -5.36 0.98
CA SER A 143 -8.03 -6.76 1.06
C SER A 143 -8.26 -7.47 2.41
N LEU A 144 -9.42 -7.30 3.05
CA LEU A 144 -9.73 -7.92 4.36
C LEU A 144 -9.43 -9.42 4.39
N TYR A 145 -10.00 -10.19 3.46
CA TYR A 145 -9.91 -11.65 3.49
C TYR A 145 -8.53 -12.15 3.08
N GLU A 146 -7.93 -11.53 2.07
CA GLU A 146 -6.57 -11.84 1.65
C GLU A 146 -5.57 -11.53 2.76
N SER A 147 -5.76 -10.43 3.49
CA SER A 147 -4.89 -10.09 4.63
C SER A 147 -5.03 -11.09 5.78
N ILE A 148 -6.24 -11.57 6.07
CA ILE A 148 -6.42 -12.63 7.08
C ILE A 148 -5.75 -13.94 6.63
N ASP A 149 -5.85 -14.30 5.36
CA ASP A 149 -5.18 -15.49 4.82
C ASP A 149 -3.65 -15.39 4.94
N GLU A 150 -3.07 -14.22 4.63
CA GLU A 150 -1.63 -13.98 4.79
C GLU A 150 -1.18 -14.13 6.26
N VAL A 151 -1.97 -13.59 7.21
CA VAL A 151 -1.70 -13.74 8.64
C VAL A 151 -1.77 -15.21 9.06
N LEU A 152 -2.82 -15.93 8.67
CA LEU A 152 -2.98 -17.35 8.98
C LEU A 152 -1.84 -18.18 8.40
N GLY A 153 -1.55 -18.03 7.10
CA GLY A 153 -0.50 -18.77 6.42
C GLY A 153 0.89 -18.53 7.03
N PHE A 154 1.18 -17.29 7.44
CA PHE A 154 2.42 -16.99 8.14
C PHE A 154 2.48 -17.66 9.52
N LEU A 155 1.43 -17.54 10.32
CA LEU A 155 1.40 -18.06 11.68
C LEU A 155 1.36 -19.60 11.74
N GLU A 156 0.80 -20.25 10.72
CA GLU A 156 0.83 -21.72 10.56
C GLU A 156 2.21 -22.27 10.21
N SER A 157 3.12 -21.43 9.72
CA SER A 157 4.45 -21.88 9.27
C SER A 157 5.37 -22.34 10.40
N ASN A 158 5.05 -22.01 11.66
CA ASN A 158 5.91 -22.29 12.81
C ASN A 158 5.09 -22.44 14.11
N ASP A 159 5.20 -23.61 14.74
CA ASP A 159 4.49 -23.95 15.99
C ASP A 159 4.71 -22.96 17.14
N SER A 160 5.83 -22.24 17.16
CA SER A 160 6.12 -21.23 18.20
C SER A 160 5.18 -20.02 18.16
N TYR A 161 4.43 -19.83 17.07
CA TYR A 161 3.44 -18.76 16.91
C TYR A 161 2.02 -19.17 17.35
N GLY A 162 1.86 -20.34 17.98
CA GLY A 162 0.56 -20.94 18.26
C GLY A 162 -0.46 -20.04 19.00
N VAL A 163 -0.01 -19.14 19.89
CA VAL A 163 -0.93 -18.22 20.59
C VAL A 163 -1.58 -17.23 19.62
N ASP A 164 -0.78 -16.62 18.75
CA ASP A 164 -1.27 -15.65 17.76
C ASP A 164 -2.07 -16.36 16.66
N LEU A 165 -1.68 -17.60 16.31
CA LEU A 165 -2.42 -18.43 15.37
C LEU A 165 -3.86 -18.70 15.85
N GLU A 166 -4.06 -18.99 17.13
CA GLU A 166 -5.41 -19.20 17.67
C GLU A 166 -6.23 -17.91 17.68
N LEU A 167 -5.60 -16.76 17.92
CA LEU A 167 -6.27 -15.45 17.77
C LEU A 167 -6.66 -15.19 16.31
N ALA A 168 -5.78 -15.52 15.36
CA ALA A 168 -6.04 -15.36 13.93
C ALA A 168 -7.19 -16.26 13.46
N LYS A 169 -7.21 -17.53 13.88
CA LYS A 169 -8.32 -18.46 13.59
C LYS A 169 -9.63 -17.97 14.18
N LYS A 170 -9.60 -17.41 15.40
CA LYS A 170 -10.79 -16.83 16.03
C LYS A 170 -11.29 -15.61 15.27
N ALA A 171 -10.41 -14.70 14.88
CA ALA A 171 -10.76 -13.56 14.04
C ALA A 171 -11.37 -14.02 12.70
N PHE A 172 -10.76 -14.99 12.03
CA PHE A 172 -11.28 -15.56 10.79
C PHE A 172 -12.66 -16.22 10.97
N SER A 173 -12.86 -16.99 12.04
CA SER A 173 -14.13 -17.66 12.32
C SER A 173 -15.30 -16.68 12.47
N CYS A 174 -15.04 -15.44 12.91
CA CYS A 174 -16.05 -14.40 12.96
C CYS A 174 -16.52 -14.00 11.55
N PHE A 175 -15.62 -14.01 10.56
CA PHE A 175 -15.95 -13.62 9.18
C PHE A 175 -16.44 -14.78 8.30
N GLU A 176 -16.26 -16.03 8.73
CA GLU A 176 -16.66 -17.24 8.00
C GLU A 176 -18.13 -17.23 7.53
N PRO A 177 -19.12 -16.80 8.35
CA PRO A 177 -20.53 -16.78 7.94
C PRO A 177 -20.83 -15.91 6.70
N TYR A 178 -19.94 -14.99 6.35
CA TYR A 178 -20.14 -14.02 5.26
C TYR A 178 -19.56 -14.50 3.92
N ASN A 179 -19.06 -15.75 3.84
CA ASN A 179 -18.62 -16.41 2.60
C ASN A 179 -17.58 -15.60 1.81
N ARG A 180 -16.67 -14.92 2.51
CA ARG A 180 -15.61 -14.11 1.89
C ARG A 180 -16.13 -13.00 0.97
N MET A 181 -17.30 -12.45 1.28
CA MET A 181 -17.90 -11.31 0.58
C MET A 181 -18.01 -10.13 1.56
N PRO A 182 -17.17 -9.10 1.42
CA PRO A 182 -17.18 -7.97 2.36
C PRO A 182 -18.53 -7.24 2.40
N GLU A 183 -19.27 -7.25 1.29
CA GLU A 183 -20.60 -6.65 1.22
C GLU A 183 -21.62 -7.41 2.07
N HIS A 184 -21.48 -8.74 2.19
CA HIS A 184 -22.32 -9.54 3.08
C HIS A 184 -22.02 -9.24 4.54
N TYR A 185 -20.74 -9.06 4.88
CA TYR A 185 -20.36 -8.62 6.22
C TYR A 185 -20.94 -7.24 6.53
N ALA A 186 -20.73 -6.27 5.64
CA ALA A 186 -21.27 -4.93 5.76
C ALA A 186 -22.80 -4.94 5.98
N LEU A 187 -23.54 -5.71 5.16
CA LEU A 187 -24.99 -5.85 5.29
C LEU A 187 -25.42 -6.45 6.63
N SER A 188 -24.68 -7.45 7.12
CA SER A 188 -24.96 -8.04 8.43
C SER A 188 -24.76 -7.03 9.56
N SER A 189 -23.71 -6.21 9.50
CA SER A 189 -23.39 -5.23 10.53
C SER A 189 -24.40 -4.08 10.62
N ALA A 190 -25.18 -3.85 9.55
CA ALA A 190 -26.28 -2.87 9.55
C ALA A 190 -27.52 -3.36 10.34
N HIS A 191 -27.63 -4.67 10.59
CA HIS A 191 -28.81 -5.30 11.20
C HIS A 191 -28.51 -6.09 12.48
N PHE A 192 -27.25 -6.42 12.74
CA PHE A 192 -26.81 -7.27 13.85
C PHE A 192 -25.66 -6.62 14.63
N THR A 193 -25.41 -7.09 15.85
CA THR A 193 -24.35 -6.62 16.75
C THR A 193 -23.10 -7.49 16.73
N ASP A 194 -22.97 -8.42 15.78
CA ASP A 194 -21.81 -9.31 15.68
C ASP A 194 -20.63 -8.52 15.09
N GLU A 195 -19.92 -7.81 15.97
CA GLU A 195 -18.77 -7.00 15.62
C GLU A 195 -17.49 -7.84 15.73
N CYS A 196 -16.88 -8.14 14.58
CA CYS A 196 -15.61 -8.87 14.53
C CYS A 196 -14.43 -8.01 15.01
N ILE A 197 -14.63 -6.70 15.24
CA ILE A 197 -13.61 -5.74 15.66
C ILE A 197 -12.81 -6.20 16.87
N GLY A 198 -13.46 -6.86 17.84
CA GLY A 198 -12.80 -7.33 19.05
C GLY A 198 -11.72 -8.37 18.75
N GLU A 199 -12.00 -9.31 17.85
CA GLU A 199 -11.08 -10.40 17.53
C GLU A 199 -9.88 -9.91 16.70
N VAL A 200 -10.12 -9.07 15.68
CA VAL A 200 -9.04 -8.46 14.88
C VAL A 200 -8.20 -7.46 15.69
N THR A 201 -8.80 -6.75 16.65
CA THR A 201 -8.06 -5.86 17.56
C THR A 201 -7.16 -6.65 18.51
N ASN A 202 -7.67 -7.73 19.10
CA ASN A 202 -6.89 -8.61 19.98
C ASN A 202 -5.72 -9.24 19.21
N LEU A 203 -5.96 -9.68 17.97
CA LEU A 203 -4.92 -10.23 17.09
C LEU A 203 -3.81 -9.22 16.82
N LEU A 204 -4.14 -8.01 16.34
CA LEU A 204 -3.14 -6.97 16.05
C LEU A 204 -2.37 -6.58 17.31
N GLN A 205 -3.05 -6.45 18.45
CA GLN A 205 -2.40 -6.13 19.73
C GLN A 205 -1.41 -7.24 20.14
N SER A 206 -1.78 -8.51 19.96
CA SER A 206 -0.90 -9.64 20.28
C SER A 206 0.33 -9.68 19.38
N ILE A 207 0.16 -9.48 18.07
CA ILE A 207 1.27 -9.41 17.10
C ILE A 207 2.24 -8.29 17.50
N ARG A 208 1.75 -7.07 17.73
CA ARG A 208 2.60 -5.93 18.17
C ARG A 208 3.31 -6.18 19.49
N SER A 209 2.64 -6.82 20.44
CA SER A 209 3.22 -7.11 21.76
C SER A 209 4.29 -8.21 21.71
N ASN A 210 4.36 -8.96 20.60
CA ASN A 210 5.26 -10.06 20.40
C ASN A 210 6.16 -9.86 19.16
N GLU A 211 6.38 -8.62 18.72
CA GLU A 211 7.14 -8.27 17.51
C GLU A 211 8.51 -8.99 17.43
N GLU A 212 9.21 -9.10 18.56
CA GLU A 212 10.53 -9.73 18.69
C GLU A 212 10.53 -11.23 18.35
N ARG A 213 9.36 -11.88 18.31
CA ARG A 213 9.23 -13.30 17.97
C ARG A 213 9.28 -13.56 16.47
N TYR A 214 8.98 -12.55 15.65
CA TYR A 214 8.87 -12.72 14.21
C TYR A 214 10.18 -12.34 13.51
N PRO A 215 10.60 -13.10 12.49
CA PRO A 215 11.82 -12.80 11.75
C PRO A 215 11.72 -11.48 10.99
N HIS A 216 12.74 -10.63 11.12
CA HIS A 216 12.93 -9.46 10.26
C HIS A 216 13.35 -9.82 8.81
N ALA A 217 13.66 -11.10 8.56
CA ALA A 217 14.12 -11.55 7.26
C ALA A 217 13.06 -11.29 6.20
N HIS A 218 13.45 -10.61 5.11
CA HIS A 218 12.57 -10.29 3.99
C HIS A 218 11.28 -9.54 4.40
N GLU A 219 11.34 -8.72 5.46
CA GLU A 219 10.21 -7.88 5.89
C GLU A 219 8.99 -8.72 6.36
N GLN A 220 9.22 -9.95 6.82
CA GLN A 220 8.16 -10.88 7.25
C GLN A 220 7.38 -10.37 8.47
N ASP A 221 8.07 -9.77 9.43
CA ASP A 221 7.48 -9.10 10.58
C ASP A 221 6.56 -7.92 10.19
N LEU A 222 7.05 -7.04 9.30
CA LEU A 222 6.25 -5.93 8.76
C LEU A 222 5.04 -6.45 7.99
N ASN A 223 5.22 -7.48 7.16
CA ASN A 223 4.13 -8.07 6.40
C ASN A 223 3.04 -8.63 7.32
N LEU A 224 3.42 -9.32 8.39
CA LEU A 224 2.46 -9.83 9.37
C LEU A 224 1.68 -8.70 10.06
N GLU A 225 2.39 -7.67 10.55
CA GLU A 225 1.75 -6.55 11.23
C GLU A 225 0.80 -5.79 10.30
N MET A 226 1.22 -5.51 9.07
CA MET A 226 0.43 -4.74 8.12
C MET A 226 -0.82 -5.48 7.67
N ASN A 227 -0.76 -6.80 7.45
CA ASN A 227 -1.96 -7.58 7.17
C ASN A 227 -2.93 -7.62 8.38
N ALA A 228 -2.42 -7.73 9.61
CA ALA A 228 -3.25 -7.65 10.81
C ALA A 228 -3.88 -6.25 10.98
N LEU A 229 -3.15 -5.19 10.62
CA LEU A 229 -3.64 -3.82 10.63
C LEU A 229 -4.74 -3.60 9.58
N VAL A 230 -4.55 -4.12 8.36
CA VAL A 230 -5.59 -4.12 7.32
C VAL A 230 -6.82 -4.87 7.81
N ALA A 231 -6.68 -6.08 8.35
CA ALA A 231 -7.83 -6.85 8.83
C ALA A 231 -8.67 -6.07 9.88
N LYS A 232 -7.99 -5.39 10.81
CA LYS A 232 -8.65 -4.55 11.82
C LYS A 232 -9.36 -3.35 11.20
N ASN A 233 -8.68 -2.56 10.37
CA ASN A 233 -9.27 -1.32 9.85
C ASN A 233 -10.28 -1.58 8.72
N ALA A 234 -10.15 -2.70 8.00
CA ALA A 234 -11.11 -3.16 7.01
C ALA A 234 -12.43 -3.61 7.63
N GLU A 235 -12.41 -4.28 8.78
CA GLU A 235 -13.63 -4.52 9.57
C GLU A 235 -14.38 -3.21 9.81
N ALA A 236 -13.68 -2.20 10.32
CA ALA A 236 -14.28 -0.92 10.69
C ALA A 236 -14.82 -0.19 9.46
N TYR A 237 -14.10 -0.26 8.35
CA TYR A 237 -14.51 0.29 7.06
C TYR A 237 -15.81 -0.37 6.56
N TYR A 238 -15.85 -1.70 6.43
CA TYR A 238 -16.99 -2.40 5.88
C TYR A 238 -18.24 -2.25 6.76
N ARG A 239 -18.05 -2.15 8.08
CA ARG A 239 -19.13 -1.82 9.02
C ARG A 239 -19.68 -0.40 8.83
N ALA A 240 -18.81 0.58 8.61
CA ALA A 240 -19.21 1.96 8.37
C ALA A 240 -19.80 2.20 6.97
N MET A 241 -19.43 1.37 5.98
CA MET A 241 -19.76 1.53 4.56
C MET A 241 -21.27 1.65 4.28
N LEU A 242 -22.13 0.98 5.05
CA LEU A 242 -23.59 1.09 4.88
C LEU A 242 -24.25 2.14 5.77
N GLN A 243 -23.50 2.73 6.70
CA GLN A 243 -24.02 3.66 7.70
C GLN A 243 -23.77 5.12 7.29
N ASP A 244 -22.54 5.43 6.87
CA ASP A 244 -22.10 6.79 6.59
C ASP A 244 -20.92 6.79 5.60
N ASP A 245 -21.15 7.34 4.41
CA ASP A 245 -20.16 7.49 3.34
C ASP A 245 -18.95 8.32 3.78
N ALA A 246 -19.17 9.41 4.55
CA ALA A 246 -18.09 10.26 5.02
C ALA A 246 -17.27 9.56 6.12
N LEU A 247 -17.92 8.77 6.98
CA LEU A 247 -17.24 7.99 8.00
C LEU A 247 -16.35 6.90 7.38
N SER A 248 -16.90 6.10 6.47
CA SER A 248 -16.14 5.04 5.80
C SER A 248 -14.96 5.60 4.99
N TRP A 249 -15.15 6.73 4.31
CA TRP A 249 -14.06 7.45 3.62
C TRP A 249 -12.96 7.89 4.59
N ASN A 250 -13.31 8.51 5.71
CA ASN A 250 -12.34 8.95 6.71
C ASN A 250 -11.60 7.78 7.38
N ILE A 251 -12.27 6.64 7.58
CA ILE A 251 -11.61 5.41 8.07
C ILE A 251 -10.54 4.95 7.07
N ARG A 252 -10.83 5.01 5.77
CA ARG A 252 -9.89 4.64 4.71
C ARG A 252 -8.66 5.54 4.69
N ASP A 253 -8.84 6.86 4.68
CA ASP A 253 -7.72 7.80 4.69
C ASP A 253 -6.89 7.73 5.98
N THR A 254 -7.57 7.48 7.11
CA THR A 254 -6.89 7.29 8.40
C THR A 254 -6.04 6.02 8.39
N HIS A 255 -6.53 4.92 7.81
CA HIS A 255 -5.75 3.69 7.65
C HIS A 255 -4.54 3.91 6.74
N MET A 256 -4.70 4.56 5.57
CA MET A 256 -3.57 4.84 4.66
C MET A 256 -2.48 5.66 5.39
N THR A 257 -2.89 6.62 6.22
CA THR A 257 -1.97 7.37 7.08
C THR A 257 -1.28 6.50 8.14
N GLU A 258 -2.01 5.56 8.76
CA GLU A 258 -1.46 4.60 9.73
C GLU A 258 -0.44 3.66 9.07
N ALA A 259 -0.78 3.12 7.89
CA ALA A 259 0.09 2.27 7.08
C ALA A 259 1.40 2.99 6.69
N ILE A 260 1.32 4.25 6.26
CA ILE A 260 2.50 5.08 5.98
C ILE A 260 3.38 5.24 7.22
N LYS A 261 2.77 5.42 8.41
CA LYS A 261 3.53 5.52 9.67
C LYS A 261 4.23 4.21 10.01
N GLU A 262 3.61 3.06 9.81
CA GLU A 262 4.26 1.77 10.06
C GLU A 262 5.43 1.52 9.11
N ILE A 263 5.27 1.82 7.81
CA ILE A 263 6.39 1.77 6.85
C ILE A 263 7.51 2.72 7.30
N HIS A 264 7.17 3.94 7.71
CA HIS A 264 8.16 4.91 8.16
C HIS A 264 8.88 4.47 9.45
N ASN A 265 8.16 3.86 10.39
CA ASN A 265 8.74 3.30 11.62
C ASN A 265 9.70 2.16 11.30
N TYR A 266 9.31 1.26 10.38
CA TYR A 266 10.10 0.11 9.97
C TYR A 266 11.47 0.49 9.39
N TYR A 267 11.51 1.46 8.47
CA TYR A 267 12.77 1.94 7.90
C TYR A 267 13.52 2.94 8.80
N GLY A 268 12.80 3.58 9.73
CA GLY A 268 13.33 4.60 10.63
C GLY A 268 12.83 6.01 10.32
N LYS A 269 12.88 6.89 11.34
CA LYS A 269 12.26 8.23 11.33
C LYS A 269 12.81 9.22 10.30
N ASP A 270 13.94 8.92 9.67
CA ASP A 270 14.55 9.76 8.65
C ASP A 270 14.24 9.28 7.22
N THR A 271 13.43 8.22 7.09
CA THR A 271 13.03 7.62 5.83
C THR A 271 12.25 8.60 4.96
N LYS A 272 12.65 8.67 3.69
CA LYS A 272 11.93 9.45 2.70
C LYS A 272 10.97 8.57 1.89
N LEU A 273 9.68 8.91 1.90
CA LEU A 273 8.58 8.17 1.30
C LEU A 273 7.92 8.92 0.15
N ILE A 274 7.64 8.18 -0.92
CA ILE A 274 6.82 8.66 -2.04
C ILE A 274 5.45 8.01 -1.89
N VAL A 275 4.37 8.78 -2.01
CA VAL A 275 3.00 8.26 -1.90
C VAL A 275 2.27 8.51 -3.22
N TRP A 276 1.70 7.46 -3.81
CA TRP A 276 0.92 7.52 -5.05
C TRP A 276 -0.55 7.22 -4.73
N GLU A 277 -1.37 8.25 -4.77
CA GLU A 277 -2.81 8.13 -4.49
C GLU A 277 -3.61 8.98 -5.47
N HIS A 278 -4.92 8.72 -5.56
CA HIS A 278 -5.83 9.61 -6.27
C HIS A 278 -5.87 10.99 -5.59
N ASN A 279 -6.08 12.07 -6.37
CA ASN A 279 -6.13 13.44 -5.85
C ASN A 279 -7.15 13.63 -4.71
N THR A 280 -8.19 12.80 -4.67
CA THR A 280 -9.20 12.84 -3.58
C THR A 280 -8.64 12.51 -2.21
N HIS A 281 -7.50 11.82 -2.11
CA HIS A 281 -6.86 11.44 -0.86
C HIS A 281 -5.78 12.44 -0.40
N ILE A 282 -5.19 13.19 -1.34
CA ILE A 282 -4.01 14.01 -1.07
C ILE A 282 -4.14 15.50 -1.39
N GLY A 283 -5.29 15.94 -1.93
CA GLY A 283 -5.62 17.36 -2.19
C GLY A 283 -5.62 17.74 -3.66
#